data_AF-G1UVC1-F1
#
_entry.id   AF-G1UVC1-F1
#
_cell.length_a   1.000
_cell.length_b   1.000
_cell.length_c   1.000
_cell.angle_alpha   90.00
_cell.angle_beta   90.00
_cell.angle_gamma   90.00
#
_symmetry.space_group_name_H-M   'P 1'
#
loop_
_entity.id
_entity.type
_entity.pdbx_description
1 polymer ?
#
loop_
_entity_poly.entity_id
_entity_poly.type
_entity_poly.pdbx_seq_one_letter_code
_entity_poly.pdbx_strand_id
1 'polypeptide(L)'
;AGPCCDPALLPPGHAALYGEHVRFIPAQAAGLLPPECIWQGALLGRLTGGRPSPAPRLRCLLPEPPGPDTALVLDDLADLAALLSGQSRQTGLAGREAGLWWRDLPLGRIALKQGRAVAVFK
;
A
#
# COMPACT_ATOMS: atom_id res chain seq x y z
N ALA A 1 1.72 12.26 -0.85
CA ALA A 1 1.24 10.87 -1.03
C ALA A 1 -0.30 10.89 -1.11
N GLY A 2 -0.95 9.79 -1.52
CA GLY A 2 -2.42 9.70 -1.58
C GLY A 2 -3.06 9.49 -0.20
N PRO A 3 -4.39 9.52 -0.09
CA PRO A 3 -5.12 9.39 1.19
C PRO A 3 -4.91 8.04 1.89
N CYS A 4 -4.36 7.05 1.19
CA CYS A 4 -4.13 5.69 1.69
C CYS A 4 -2.63 5.37 1.83
N CYS A 5 -1.79 6.38 1.99
CA CYS A 5 -0.36 6.21 2.18
C CYS A 5 0.20 7.41 2.94
N ASP A 6 0.40 7.29 4.25
CA ASP A 6 1.03 8.30 5.08
C ASP A 6 2.55 8.04 5.21
N PRO A 7 3.40 8.89 4.61
CA PRO A 7 4.85 8.74 4.72
C PRO A 7 5.40 8.96 6.13
N ALA A 8 4.66 9.65 7.01
CA ALA A 8 5.08 9.89 8.39
C ALA A 8 5.11 8.59 9.23
N LEU A 9 4.44 7.54 8.75
CA LEU A 9 4.46 6.20 9.37
C LEU A 9 5.72 5.39 9.02
N LEU A 10 6.58 5.89 8.13
CA LEU A 10 7.88 5.27 7.89
C LEU A 10 8.80 5.45 9.10
N PRO A 11 9.57 4.41 9.47
CA PRO A 11 10.61 4.58 10.48
C PRO A 11 11.75 5.47 9.93
N PRO A 12 12.75 5.83 10.76
CA PRO A 12 13.93 6.54 10.29
C PRO A 12 14.64 5.80 9.15
N GLY A 13 14.92 6.52 8.07
CA GLY A 13 15.53 5.97 6.86
C GLY A 13 15.35 6.93 5.69
N HIS A 14 15.55 6.43 4.48
CA HIS A 14 15.38 7.22 3.28
C HIS A 14 14.77 6.40 2.14
N ALA A 15 14.17 7.09 1.18
CA ALA A 15 13.75 6.52 -0.08
C ALA A 15 14.89 6.59 -1.10
N ALA A 16 15.12 5.52 -1.84
CA ALA A 16 16.09 5.44 -2.92
C ALA A 16 15.40 4.97 -4.21
N LEU A 17 15.88 5.45 -5.36
CA LEU A 17 15.33 5.11 -6.67
C LEU A 17 16.24 4.09 -7.36
N TYR A 18 15.67 2.96 -7.77
CA TYR A 18 16.34 1.91 -8.55
C TYR A 18 15.55 1.68 -9.85
N GLY A 19 15.98 2.34 -10.92
CA GLY A 19 15.19 2.47 -12.14
C GLY A 19 13.91 3.25 -11.85
N GLU A 20 12.75 2.64 -12.04
CA GLU A 20 11.46 3.25 -11.63
C GLU A 20 11.00 2.82 -10.24
N HIS A 21 11.70 1.90 -9.56
CA HIS A 21 11.27 1.40 -8.26
C HIS A 21 11.74 2.31 -7.14
N VAL A 22 10.81 2.79 -6.34
CA VAL A 22 11.09 3.50 -5.10
C VAL A 22 11.21 2.47 -3.99
N ARG A 23 12.38 2.40 -3.37
CA ARG A 23 12.67 1.51 -2.24
C ARG A 23 12.90 2.33 -0.97
N PHE A 24 12.51 1.79 0.17
CA PHE A 24 12.82 2.34 1.48
C PHE A 24 13.99 1.59 2.11
N ILE A 25 14.99 2.35 2.56
CA ILE A 25 16.17 1.85 3.26
C ILE A 25 16.13 2.40 4.69
N PRO A 26 15.76 1.57 5.70
CA PRO A 26 15.84 1.93 7.11
C PRO A 26 17.27 2.30 7.52
N ALA A 27 17.41 3.29 8.39
CA ALA A 27 18.72 3.74 8.87
C ALA A 27 19.53 2.62 9.55
N GLN A 28 18.84 1.70 10.24
CA GLN A 28 19.47 0.58 10.94
C GLN A 28 20.05 -0.51 10.02
N ALA A 29 19.76 -0.49 8.72
CA ALA A 29 20.13 -1.57 7.80
C ALA A 29 21.64 -1.81 7.74
N ALA A 30 22.45 -0.75 7.75
CA ALA A 30 23.91 -0.85 7.70
C ALA A 30 24.52 -1.55 8.93
N GLY A 31 23.84 -1.51 10.08
CA GLY A 31 24.29 -2.18 11.31
C GLY A 31 23.77 -3.61 11.47
N LEU A 32 22.78 -4.02 10.67
CA LEU A 32 22.14 -5.35 10.76
C LEU A 32 22.58 -6.30 9.64
N LEU A 33 22.96 -5.77 8.49
CA LEU A 33 23.29 -6.56 7.31
C LEU A 33 24.81 -6.81 7.24
N PRO A 34 25.25 -8.04 6.91
CA PRO A 34 26.66 -8.31 6.62
C PRO A 34 27.16 -7.43 5.46
N PRO A 35 28.45 -7.04 5.45
CA PRO A 35 29.02 -6.20 4.39
C PRO A 35 28.86 -6.78 2.97
N GLU A 36 28.77 -8.10 2.87
CA GLU A 36 28.65 -8.84 1.61
C GLU A 36 27.18 -8.93 1.13
N CYS A 37 26.23 -8.53 1.98
CA CYS A 37 24.81 -8.57 1.67
C CYS A 37 24.37 -7.30 0.94
N ILE A 38 24.10 -7.42 -0.36
CA ILE A 38 23.51 -6.34 -1.14
C ILE A 38 21.99 -6.37 -0.96
N TRP A 39 21.47 -5.40 -0.20
CA TRP A 39 20.04 -5.21 0.00
C TRP A 39 19.58 -3.85 -0.51
N GLN A 40 18.56 -3.85 -1.37
CA GLN A 40 18.05 -2.63 -2.03
C GLN A 40 16.90 -1.96 -1.24
N GLY A 41 16.51 -2.49 -0.08
CA GLY A 41 15.39 -1.96 0.69
C GLY A 41 14.02 -2.51 0.28
N ALA A 42 13.00 -2.14 1.08
CA ALA A 42 11.61 -2.56 0.91
C ALA A 42 10.90 -1.75 -0.18
N LEU A 43 10.01 -2.36 -0.96
CA LEU A 43 9.32 -1.67 -2.05
C LEU A 43 8.26 -0.69 -1.53
N LEU A 44 8.46 0.61 -1.80
CA LEU A 44 7.44 1.63 -1.61
C LEU A 44 6.52 1.77 -2.82
N GLY A 45 6.99 1.42 -4.01
CA GLY A 45 6.19 1.50 -5.22
C GLY A 45 7.04 1.93 -6.41
N ARG A 46 6.43 2.68 -7.33
CA ARG A 46 7.08 3.15 -8.55
C ARG A 46 6.98 4.65 -8.71
N LEU A 47 7.95 5.24 -9.39
CA LEU A 47 7.91 6.61 -9.87
C LEU A 47 7.82 6.58 -11.40
N THR A 48 6.61 6.72 -11.94
CA THR A 48 6.35 6.63 -13.39
C THR A 48 5.84 7.98 -13.88
N GLY A 49 6.49 8.55 -14.90
CA GLY A 49 6.14 9.88 -15.42
C GLY A 49 6.19 10.99 -14.36
N GLY A 50 7.15 10.90 -13.43
CA GLY A 50 7.30 11.84 -12.32
C GLY A 50 6.23 11.72 -11.22
N ARG A 51 5.33 10.72 -11.30
CA ARG A 51 4.25 10.52 -10.32
C ARG A 51 4.51 9.29 -9.47
N PRO A 52 4.51 9.41 -8.13
CA PRO A 52 4.63 8.25 -7.25
C PRO A 52 3.35 7.42 -7.31
N SER A 53 3.51 6.12 -7.53
CA SER A 53 2.47 5.10 -7.44
C SER A 53 2.89 4.14 -6.33
N PRO A 54 2.34 4.30 -5.10
CA PRO A 54 2.76 3.45 -4.00
C PRO A 54 2.34 1.99 -4.24
N ALA A 55 3.06 1.04 -3.68
CA ALA A 55 2.78 -0.37 -3.84
C ALA A 55 1.45 -0.75 -3.15
N PRO A 56 0.68 -1.70 -3.70
CA PRO A 56 -0.60 -2.12 -3.13
C PRO A 56 -0.49 -2.75 -1.73
N ARG A 57 0.65 -3.39 -1.41
CA ARG A 57 0.87 -4.09 -0.12
C ARG A 57 1.47 -3.21 0.99
N LEU A 58 1.48 -1.89 0.84
CA LEU A 58 1.96 -0.93 1.85
C LEU A 58 0.96 -0.73 3.00
N ARG A 59 0.54 -1.82 3.66
CA ARG A 59 -0.42 -1.75 4.77
C ARG A 59 0.09 -0.98 5.98
N CYS A 60 1.41 -0.96 6.23
CA CYS A 60 2.03 -0.22 7.33
C CYS A 60 1.96 1.30 7.15
N LEU A 61 1.62 1.79 5.95
CA LEU A 61 1.45 3.21 5.66
C LEU A 61 -0.02 3.60 5.55
N LEU A 62 -0.96 2.72 5.90
CA LEU A 62 -2.36 3.09 5.99
C LEU A 62 -2.59 3.87 7.29
N PRO A 63 -3.21 5.07 7.22
CA PRO A 63 -3.61 5.79 8.43
C PRO A 63 -4.59 4.96 9.25
N GLU A 64 -4.39 4.95 10.57
CA GLU A 64 -5.31 4.36 11.54
C GLU A 64 -5.93 5.48 12.39
N PRO A 65 -7.27 5.49 12.61
CA PRO A 65 -8.25 4.50 12.17
C PRO A 65 -8.58 4.59 10.66
N PRO A 66 -9.22 3.56 10.05
CA PRO A 66 -9.68 3.62 8.67
C PRO A 66 -10.61 4.81 8.44
N GLY A 67 -10.30 5.64 7.44
CA GLY A 67 -11.11 6.81 7.10
C GLY A 67 -12.44 6.41 6.44
N PRO A 68 -13.57 7.04 6.80
CA PRO A 68 -14.90 6.65 6.33
C PRO A 68 -15.07 6.75 4.80
N ASP A 69 -14.41 7.73 4.18
CA ASP A 69 -14.49 7.97 2.72
C ASP A 69 -13.26 7.48 1.95
N THR A 70 -12.29 6.88 2.65
CA THR A 70 -10.98 6.50 2.08
C THR A 70 -10.63 5.03 2.34
N ALA A 71 -11.46 4.28 3.05
CA ALA A 71 -11.27 2.88 3.36
C ALA A 71 -12.50 2.03 3.00
N LEU A 72 -12.25 0.87 2.39
CA LEU A 72 -13.18 -0.24 2.31
C LEU A 72 -12.88 -1.20 3.47
N VAL A 73 -13.78 -1.22 4.46
CA VAL A 73 -13.74 -2.18 5.56
C VAL A 73 -14.68 -3.33 5.23
N LEU A 74 -14.15 -4.56 5.24
CA LEU A 74 -14.91 -5.79 5.04
C LEU A 74 -14.95 -6.58 6.35
N ASP A 75 -16.10 -7.16 6.68
CA ASP A 75 -16.25 -8.01 7.87
C ASP A 75 -16.41 -9.50 7.52
N ASP A 76 -16.96 -9.77 6.33
CA ASP A 76 -17.17 -11.11 5.79
C ASP A 76 -15.92 -11.62 5.05
N LEU A 77 -15.50 -12.84 5.40
CA LEU A 77 -14.38 -13.52 4.76
C LEU A 77 -14.70 -13.88 3.30
N ALA A 78 -15.95 -14.20 2.95
CA ALA A 78 -16.33 -14.53 1.58
C ALA A 78 -16.12 -13.34 0.64
N ASP A 79 -16.53 -12.15 1.08
CA ASP A 79 -16.32 -10.88 0.37
C ASP A 79 -14.84 -10.56 0.18
N LEU A 80 -14.04 -10.76 1.24
CA LEU A 80 -12.59 -10.56 1.18
C LEU A 80 -11.93 -11.55 0.22
N ALA A 81 -12.27 -12.83 0.32
CA ALA A 81 -11.72 -13.88 -0.52
C ALA A 81 -12.06 -13.66 -2.00
N ALA A 82 -13.30 -13.26 -2.31
CA ALA A 82 -13.73 -12.91 -3.65
C ALA A 82 -12.89 -11.76 -4.23
N LEU A 83 -12.73 -10.67 -3.46
CA LEU A 83 -11.96 -9.49 -3.88
C LEU A 83 -10.48 -9.84 -4.11
N LEU A 84 -9.85 -10.55 -3.17
CA LEU A 84 -8.44 -10.95 -3.26
C LEU A 84 -8.19 -11.99 -4.37
N SER A 85 -9.21 -12.74 -4.76
CA SER A 85 -9.18 -13.68 -5.89
C SER A 85 -9.43 -13.01 -7.25
N GLY A 86 -9.48 -11.67 -7.28
CA GLY A 86 -9.57 -10.87 -8.50
C GLY A 86 -10.99 -10.47 -8.91
N GLN A 87 -12.01 -10.84 -8.13
CA GLN A 87 -13.35 -10.26 -8.34
C GLN A 87 -13.34 -8.78 -7.96
N SER A 88 -14.25 -8.01 -8.55
CA SER A 88 -14.45 -6.61 -8.20
C SER A 88 -15.73 -6.41 -7.41
N ARG A 89 -15.74 -5.44 -6.50
CA ARG A 89 -16.89 -5.13 -5.63
C ARG A 89 -17.35 -3.70 -5.89
N GLN A 90 -18.67 -3.49 -6.02
CA GLN A 90 -19.22 -2.14 -6.05
C GLN A 90 -19.06 -1.49 -4.66
N THR A 91 -18.65 -0.23 -4.63
CA THR A 91 -18.53 0.55 -3.39
C THR A 91 -19.23 1.90 -3.55
N GLY A 92 -19.37 2.63 -2.44
CA GLY A 92 -19.74 4.04 -2.43
C GLY A 92 -18.53 4.99 -2.43
N LEU A 93 -17.30 4.46 -2.52
CA LEU A 93 -16.07 5.24 -2.39
C LEU A 93 -15.76 5.98 -3.69
N ALA A 94 -15.34 7.23 -3.56
CA ALA A 94 -14.91 8.08 -4.66
C ALA A 94 -13.39 8.03 -4.87
N GLY A 95 -12.92 8.54 -6.01
CA GLY A 95 -11.49 8.65 -6.31
C GLY A 95 -10.91 7.42 -7.01
N ARG A 96 -9.61 7.23 -6.85
CA ARG A 96 -8.81 6.24 -7.62
C ARG A 96 -8.28 5.08 -6.78
N GLU A 97 -8.31 5.22 -5.47
CA GLU A 97 -7.78 4.22 -4.53
C GLU A 97 -8.50 4.33 -3.19
N ALA A 98 -8.46 3.23 -2.44
CA ALA A 98 -8.91 3.16 -1.06
C ALA A 98 -7.99 2.23 -0.26
N GLY A 99 -7.93 2.41 1.06
CA GLY A 99 -7.39 1.41 1.98
C GLY A 99 -8.33 0.21 2.03
N LEU A 100 -7.78 -1.00 2.08
CA LEU A 100 -8.53 -2.24 2.31
C LEU A 100 -8.25 -2.71 3.73
N TRP A 101 -9.33 -2.96 4.46
CA TRP A 101 -9.31 -3.43 5.83
C TRP A 101 -10.20 -4.66 5.96
N TRP A 102 -9.80 -5.58 6.83
CA TRP A 102 -10.69 -6.61 7.34
C TRP A 102 -10.93 -6.34 8.81
N ARG A 103 -12.13 -5.85 9.15
CA ARG A 103 -12.44 -5.29 10.46
C ARG A 103 -11.43 -4.18 10.82
N ASP A 104 -10.60 -4.42 11.84
CA ASP A 104 -9.54 -3.55 12.35
C ASP A 104 -8.15 -3.86 11.77
N LEU A 105 -8.02 -4.85 10.86
CA LEU A 105 -6.75 -5.25 10.29
C LEU A 105 -6.47 -4.56 8.93
N PRO A 106 -5.42 -3.72 8.81
CA PRO A 106 -5.02 -3.12 7.54
C PRO A 106 -4.42 -4.19 6.60
N LEU A 107 -4.98 -4.32 5.40
CA LEU A 107 -4.54 -5.31 4.41
C LEU A 107 -3.70 -4.71 3.29
N GLY A 108 -3.98 -3.46 2.90
CA GLY A 108 -3.25 -2.77 1.85
C GLY A 108 -4.12 -1.77 1.11
N ARG A 109 -3.79 -1.51 -0.15
CA ARG A 109 -4.41 -0.49 -0.98
C ARG A 109 -5.05 -1.15 -2.19
N ILE A 110 -6.28 -0.77 -2.48
CA ILE A 110 -7.05 -1.23 -3.64
C ILE A 110 -7.23 -0.10 -4.63
N ALA A 111 -7.38 -0.45 -5.91
CA ALA A 111 -7.74 0.53 -6.92
C ALA A 111 -9.26 0.70 -6.98
N LEU A 112 -9.70 1.93 -7.20
CA LEU A 112 -11.10 2.25 -7.52
C LEU A 112 -11.22 2.53 -9.01
N LYS A 113 -12.12 1.80 -9.67
CA LYS A 113 -12.48 1.98 -11.08
C LYS A 113 -13.97 2.24 -11.17
N GLN A 114 -14.37 3.50 -11.37
CA GLN A 114 -15.78 3.91 -11.41
C GLN A 114 -16.55 3.44 -10.16
N GLY A 115 -15.98 3.66 -8.97
CA GLY A 115 -16.55 3.22 -7.69
C GLY A 115 -16.44 1.72 -7.42
N ARG A 116 -15.84 0.93 -8.32
CA ARG A 116 -15.56 -0.50 -8.08
C ARG A 116 -14.18 -0.72 -7.49
N ALA A 117 -14.14 -1.41 -6.36
CA ALA A 117 -12.92 -1.90 -5.73
C ALA A 117 -12.33 -3.08 -6.51
N VAL A 118 -11.02 -3.02 -6.77
CA VAL A 118 -10.24 -4.11 -7.37
C VAL A 118 -8.95 -4.30 -6.57
N ALA A 119 -8.69 -5.52 -6.09
CA ALA A 119 -7.40 -5.87 -5.53
C ALA A 119 -6.36 -6.05 -6.64
N VAL A 120 -5.27 -5.29 -6.54
CA VAL A 120 -4.14 -5.34 -7.48
C VAL A 120 -2.87 -5.76 -6.75
N PHE A 121 -2.96 -6.73 -5.86
CA PHE A 121 -1.82 -7.28 -5.12
C PHE A 121 -0.96 -8.16 -6.04
N LYS A 122 -0.33 -7.56 -7.03
CA LYS A 122 0.71 -8.19 -7.86
C LYS A 122 2.05 -7.99 -7.20
#